data_AF-A0A9D4BXD0-F1
#
_entry.id   AF-A0A9D4BXD0-F1
#
_cell.length_a   1.000
_cell.length_b   1.000
_cell.length_c   1.000
_cell.angle_alpha   90.00
_cell.angle_beta   90.00
_cell.angle_gamma   90.00
#
_symmetry.space_group_name_H-M   'P 1'
#
loop_
_entity.id
_entity.type
_entity.pdbx_description
1 polymer ?
#
loop_
_entity_poly.entity_id
_entity_poly.type
_entity_poly.pdbx_seq_one_letter_code
_entity_poly.pdbx_strand_id
1 'polypeptide(L)'
;MRLLNYLLVTKELNREDTEYYLAYTARIFEFAEKYEWNSVLHYDFRYRELQAKHQFKWGTFSPYMELQILTPRVQKTSYQLGTGQTSKQEDCKIFKVRGECPFGDRCRYRHNRATTSDSQEANKPKNH
;
A
#
# COMPACT_ATOMS: atom_id res chain seq x y z
N MET A 1 -23.90 -9.77 -8.87
CA MET A 1 -23.38 -9.04 -10.04
C MET A 1 -24.50 -8.77 -11.05
N ARG A 2 -25.40 -7.82 -10.75
CA ARG A 2 -26.65 -7.58 -11.52
C ARG A 2 -26.40 -7.15 -12.97
N LEU A 3 -25.61 -6.09 -13.17
CA LEU A 3 -25.26 -5.56 -14.49
C LEU A 3 -24.53 -6.60 -15.35
N LEU A 4 -23.55 -7.29 -14.77
CA LEU A 4 -22.81 -8.34 -15.47
C LEU A 4 -23.72 -9.52 -15.84
N ASN A 5 -24.62 -9.92 -14.93
CA ASN A 5 -25.56 -11.00 -15.21
C ASN A 5 -26.54 -10.61 -16.33
N TYR A 6 -27.06 -9.38 -16.31
CA TYR A 6 -27.90 -8.86 -17.39
C TYR A 6 -27.14 -8.89 -18.73
N LEU A 7 -25.93 -8.33 -18.78
CA LEU A 7 -25.09 -8.33 -19.98
C LEU A 7 -24.80 -9.75 -20.50
N LEU A 8 -24.53 -10.71 -19.62
CA LEU A 8 -24.25 -12.09 -20.01
C LEU A 8 -25.47 -12.78 -20.64
N VAL A 9 -26.66 -12.50 -20.11
CA VAL A 9 -27.94 -13.08 -20.53
C VAL A 9 -28.50 -12.41 -21.79
N THR A 10 -28.58 -11.08 -21.80
CA THR A 10 -29.26 -10.32 -22.88
C THR A 10 -28.32 -9.91 -24.00
N LYS A 11 -26.99 -9.94 -23.76
CA LYS A 11 -25.97 -9.33 -24.64
C LYS A 11 -26.14 -7.82 -24.83
N GLU A 12 -27.00 -7.19 -24.04
CA GLU A 12 -27.26 -5.76 -24.07
C GLU A 12 -26.79 -5.12 -22.77
N LEU A 13 -26.34 -3.88 -22.89
CA LEU A 13 -25.96 -3.08 -21.74
C LEU A 13 -27.15 -2.23 -21.31
N ASN A 14 -27.74 -2.53 -20.15
CA ASN A 14 -28.79 -1.68 -19.58
C ASN A 14 -28.21 -0.30 -19.23
N ARG A 15 -28.73 0.74 -19.89
CA ARG A 15 -28.29 2.13 -19.68
C ARG A 15 -28.45 2.57 -18.24
N GLU A 16 -29.54 2.21 -17.59
CA GLU A 16 -29.82 2.59 -16.20
C GLU A 16 -28.83 1.92 -15.24
N ASP A 17 -28.61 0.60 -15.36
CA ASP A 17 -27.65 -0.12 -14.52
C ASP A 17 -26.19 0.34 -14.78
N THR A 18 -25.90 0.83 -15.99
CA THR A 18 -24.58 1.38 -16.35
C THR A 18 -24.33 2.70 -15.65
N GLU A 19 -25.29 3.62 -15.65
CA GLU A 19 -25.19 4.90 -14.94
C GLU A 19 -24.92 4.67 -13.45
N TYR A 20 -25.63 3.71 -12.85
CA TYR A 20 -25.41 3.30 -11.46
C TYR A 20 -24.01 2.71 -11.21
N TYR A 21 -23.49 1.91 -12.14
CA TYR A 21 -22.13 1.38 -12.04
C TYR A 21 -21.09 2.49 -12.15
N LEU A 22 -21.28 3.45 -13.04
CA LEU A 22 -20.41 4.62 -13.17
C LEU A 22 -20.40 5.43 -11.87
N ALA A 23 -21.56 5.67 -11.26
CA ALA A 23 -21.66 6.34 -9.96
C ALA A 23 -20.90 5.59 -8.85
N TYR A 24 -20.94 4.25 -8.85
CA TYR A 24 -20.12 3.43 -7.96
C TYR A 24 -18.62 3.61 -8.23
N THR A 25 -18.19 3.55 -9.49
CA THR A 25 -16.76 3.69 -9.82
C THR A 25 -16.22 5.06 -9.43
N ALA A 26 -16.98 6.14 -9.66
CA ALA A 26 -16.62 7.49 -9.22
C ALA A 26 -16.38 7.55 -7.71
N ARG A 27 -17.18 6.81 -6.93
CA ARG A 27 -17.00 6.73 -5.47
C ARG A 27 -15.70 6.05 -5.07
N ILE A 28 -15.33 4.96 -5.72
CA ILE A 28 -14.07 4.25 -5.43
C ILE A 28 -12.87 5.17 -5.67
N PHE A 29 -12.91 5.96 -6.74
CA PHE A 29 -11.88 6.97 -7.01
C PHE A 29 -11.85 8.07 -5.94
N GLU A 30 -13.01 8.59 -5.52
CA GLU A 30 -13.09 9.55 -4.41
C GLU A 30 -12.50 8.97 -3.11
N PHE A 31 -12.72 7.69 -2.84
CA PHE A 31 -12.16 7.03 -1.66
C PHE A 31 -10.66 6.82 -1.76
N ALA A 32 -10.12 6.53 -2.95
CA ALA A 32 -8.69 6.40 -3.18
C ALA A 32 -7.90 7.69 -2.87
N GLU A 33 -8.56 8.85 -2.96
CA GLU A 33 -7.97 10.15 -2.58
C GLU A 33 -7.96 10.36 -1.06
N LYS A 34 -9.00 9.90 -0.35
CA LYS A 34 -9.27 10.21 1.05
C LYS A 34 -8.79 9.15 2.05
N TYR A 35 -8.70 7.89 1.62
CA TYR A 35 -8.44 6.73 2.46
C TYR A 35 -7.22 5.94 1.97
N GLU A 36 -6.70 5.05 2.80
CA GLU A 36 -5.61 4.16 2.38
C GLU A 36 -6.08 3.17 1.31
N TRP A 37 -5.24 2.93 0.29
CA TRP A 37 -5.61 2.07 -0.83
C TRP A 37 -6.06 0.65 -0.39
N ASN A 38 -5.42 0.08 0.64
CA ASN A 38 -5.79 -1.23 1.16
C ASN A 38 -7.23 -1.25 1.72
N SER A 39 -7.63 -0.22 2.48
CA SER A 39 -8.98 -0.15 3.02
C SER A 39 -10.03 0.13 1.94
N VAL A 40 -9.68 0.89 0.90
CA VAL A 40 -10.53 1.08 -0.29
C VAL A 40 -10.78 -0.23 -1.04
N LEU A 41 -9.76 -1.07 -1.20
CA LEU A 41 -9.92 -2.40 -1.82
C LEU A 41 -10.80 -3.34 -0.97
N HIS A 42 -10.62 -3.34 0.35
CA HIS A 42 -11.50 -4.10 1.24
C HIS A 42 -12.95 -3.64 1.13
N TYR A 43 -13.18 -2.33 1.06
CA TYR A 43 -14.50 -1.77 0.81
C TYR A 43 -15.07 -2.21 -0.55
N ASP A 44 -14.31 -2.13 -1.65
CA ASP A 44 -14.74 -2.57 -2.99
C ASP A 44 -15.15 -4.06 -2.99
N PHE A 45 -14.34 -4.92 -2.37
CA PHE A 45 -14.63 -6.34 -2.27
C PHE A 45 -15.95 -6.61 -1.53
N ARG A 46 -16.10 -6.02 -0.33
CA ARG A 46 -17.31 -6.16 0.50
C ARG A 46 -18.56 -5.62 -0.19
N TYR A 47 -18.42 -4.48 -0.86
CA TYR A 47 -19.50 -3.89 -1.64
C TYR A 47 -19.97 -4.84 -2.75
N ARG A 48 -19.04 -5.43 -3.50
CA ARG A 48 -19.35 -6.39 -4.60
C ARG A 48 -20.01 -7.67 -4.08
N GLU A 49 -19.58 -8.20 -2.94
CA GLU A 49 -20.23 -9.34 -2.28
C GLU A 49 -21.69 -9.02 -1.91
N LEU A 50 -21.91 -7.89 -1.24
CA LEU A 50 -23.25 -7.47 -0.83
C LEU A 50 -24.14 -7.20 -2.06
N GLN A 51 -23.59 -6.58 -3.11
CA GLN A 51 -24.28 -6.37 -4.38
C GLN A 51 -24.71 -7.71 -4.98
N ALA A 52 -23.85 -8.74 -4.94
CA ALA A 52 -24.18 -10.06 -5.45
C ALA A 52 -25.26 -10.77 -4.62
N LYS A 53 -25.20 -10.66 -3.30
CA LYS A 53 -26.15 -11.28 -2.37
C LYS A 53 -27.52 -10.61 -2.39
N HIS A 54 -27.56 -9.28 -2.39
CA HIS A 54 -28.79 -8.49 -2.20
C HIS A 54 -29.29 -7.82 -3.48
N GLN A 55 -28.51 -7.83 -4.57
CA GLN A 55 -28.90 -7.35 -5.89
C GLN A 55 -29.39 -5.89 -5.93
N PHE A 56 -28.93 -5.07 -4.98
CA PHE A 56 -29.21 -3.63 -4.98
C PHE A 56 -28.52 -2.92 -6.16
N LYS A 57 -29.05 -1.75 -6.51
CA LYS A 57 -28.54 -0.89 -7.58
C LYS A 57 -27.17 -0.33 -7.22
N TRP A 58 -26.24 -0.32 -8.18
CA TRP A 58 -24.92 0.27 -7.97
C TRP A 58 -25.01 1.76 -7.63
N GLY A 59 -24.06 2.30 -6.87
CA GLY A 59 -24.03 3.72 -6.51
C GLY A 59 -25.18 4.22 -5.63
N THR A 60 -26.18 3.38 -5.34
CA THR A 60 -27.28 3.72 -4.44
C THR A 60 -26.73 3.61 -3.02
N PHE A 61 -26.77 4.70 -2.27
CA PHE A 61 -26.38 4.67 -0.86
C PHE A 61 -27.33 3.78 -0.08
N SER A 62 -26.90 2.55 0.20
CA SER A 62 -27.20 1.87 1.46
C SER A 62 -26.24 0.70 1.69
N PRO A 63 -25.08 0.96 2.32
CA PRO A 63 -24.46 0.01 3.23
C PRO A 63 -24.36 0.69 4.60
N TYR A 64 -25.42 0.61 5.39
CA TYR A 64 -25.54 1.27 6.70
C TYR A 64 -24.46 0.90 7.75
N MET A 65 -23.38 0.18 7.43
CA MET A 65 -22.50 -0.37 8.47
C MET A 65 -20.98 -0.26 8.29
N GLU A 66 -20.39 -0.16 7.08
CA GLU A 66 -18.93 -0.42 6.95
C GLU A 66 -18.10 0.72 6.33
N LEU A 67 -18.46 1.99 6.56
CA LEU A 67 -17.45 3.06 6.53
C LEU A 67 -16.36 2.86 7.60
N GLN A 68 -16.61 1.98 8.59
CA GLN A 68 -15.63 1.56 9.59
C GLN A 68 -14.39 0.89 8.99
N ILE A 69 -14.49 0.30 7.80
CA ILE A 69 -13.36 -0.36 7.13
C ILE A 69 -12.40 0.68 6.53
N LEU A 70 -12.90 1.88 6.18
CA LEU A 70 -12.11 2.91 5.53
C LEU A 70 -11.18 3.60 6.53
N THR A 71 -9.88 3.42 6.35
CA THR A 71 -8.84 4.06 7.16
C THR A 71 -8.47 5.42 6.57
N PRO A 72 -8.70 6.56 7.27
CA PRO A 72 -8.37 7.87 6.74
C PRO A 72 -6.90 7.97 6.42
N ARG A 73 -6.57 8.56 5.28
CA ARG A 73 -5.19 8.84 4.94
C ARG A 73 -4.72 10.00 5.80
N VAL A 74 -3.96 9.72 6.86
CA VAL A 74 -3.21 10.77 7.55
C VAL A 74 -2.24 11.33 6.53
N GLN A 75 -2.48 12.58 6.10
CA GLN A 75 -1.50 13.31 5.31
C GLN A 75 -0.23 13.33 6.14
N LYS A 76 0.78 12.58 5.72
CA LYS A 76 2.11 12.70 6.31
C LYS A 76 2.56 14.13 6.03
N THR A 77 2.31 15.04 6.98
CA THR A 77 3.27 16.10 7.23
C THR A 77 4.61 15.40 7.38
N SER A 78 5.64 15.97 6.77
CA SER A 78 6.90 15.33 6.38
C SER A 78 7.79 14.80 7.52
N TYR A 79 7.22 14.42 8.67
CA TYR A 79 7.92 13.79 9.77
C TYR A 79 7.22 12.48 10.16
N GLN A 80 7.93 11.38 9.84
CA GLN A 80 7.85 10.05 10.45
C GLN A 80 6.71 9.10 10.00
N LEU A 81 7.02 8.27 9.00
CA LEU A 81 6.97 6.80 9.17
C LEU A 81 7.83 6.18 8.07
N GLY A 82 9.01 5.72 8.48
CA GLY A 82 10.11 5.27 7.64
C GLY A 82 9.80 3.96 6.91
N THR A 83 9.73 4.05 5.58
CA THR A 83 9.95 2.94 4.67
C THR A 83 11.41 2.98 4.21
N GLY A 84 12.23 2.10 4.77
CA GLY A 84 13.33 1.44 4.03
C GLY A 84 14.32 2.31 3.26
N GLN A 85 14.74 3.46 3.80
CA GLN A 85 15.94 4.17 3.38
C GLN A 85 16.92 4.29 4.54
N THR A 86 17.45 3.17 5.00
CA THR A 86 18.73 3.19 5.70
C THR A 86 19.81 3.17 4.63
N SER A 87 20.37 4.35 4.39
CA SER A 87 21.76 4.52 4.03
C SER A 87 22.63 3.76 5.05
N LYS A 88 23.92 3.56 4.78
CA LYS A 88 24.89 2.83 5.61
C LYS A 88 25.12 3.42 7.03
N GLN A 89 24.10 3.95 7.71
CA GLN A 89 24.19 4.63 9.01
C GLN A 89 23.67 3.77 10.18
N GLU A 90 22.82 2.77 9.94
CA GLU A 90 22.29 1.90 11.00
C GLU A 90 23.04 0.56 11.10
N ASP A 91 23.25 0.09 12.33
CA ASP A 91 23.93 -1.16 12.63
C ASP A 91 23.03 -2.39 12.35
N CYS A 92 23.62 -3.43 11.77
CA CYS A 92 22.94 -4.68 11.49
C CYS A 92 22.60 -5.40 12.81
N LYS A 93 21.31 -5.45 13.15
CA LYS A 93 20.81 -6.11 14.37
C LYS A 93 21.17 -7.61 14.41
N ILE A 94 21.12 -8.28 13.26
CA ILE A 94 21.43 -9.72 13.16
C ILE A 94 22.91 -9.97 13.46
N PHE A 95 23.80 -9.21 12.82
CA PHE A 95 25.24 -9.27 13.08
C PHE A 95 25.59 -8.87 14.51
N LYS A 96 24.93 -7.85 15.07
CA LYS A 96 25.14 -7.40 16.44
C LYS A 96 24.78 -8.46 17.48
N VAL A 97 23.71 -9.22 17.23
CA VAL A 97 23.23 -10.25 18.17
C VAL A 97 23.94 -11.59 17.98
N ARG A 98 24.15 -12.02 16.73
CA ARG A 98 24.67 -13.36 16.40
C ARG A 98 26.14 -13.38 16.07
N GLY A 99 26.77 -12.24 15.80
CA GLY A 99 28.13 -12.15 15.27
C GLY A 99 28.26 -12.51 13.79
N GLU A 100 27.18 -13.06 13.18
CA GLU A 100 27.11 -13.46 11.79
C GLU A 100 25.84 -12.90 11.13
N CYS A 101 25.93 -12.57 9.84
CA CYS A 101 24.82 -12.05 9.07
C CYS A 101 24.63 -12.90 7.81
N PRO A 102 23.43 -13.43 7.53
CA PRO A 102 23.17 -14.27 6.35
C PRO A 102 23.37 -13.53 5.03
N PHE A 103 23.37 -12.19 5.06
CA PHE A 103 23.61 -11.34 3.90
C PHE A 103 25.09 -11.07 3.64
N GLY A 104 25.99 -11.43 4.56
CA GLY A 104 27.44 -11.19 4.45
C GLY A 104 27.77 -9.72 4.15
N ASP A 105 28.75 -9.49 3.28
CA ASP A 105 29.20 -8.14 2.88
C ASP A 105 28.20 -7.39 2.01
N ARG A 106 27.14 -8.07 1.53
CA ARG A 106 26.02 -7.44 0.80
C ARG A 106 24.94 -6.91 1.75
N CYS A 107 25.17 -6.96 3.07
CA CYS A 107 24.23 -6.40 4.03
C CYS A 107 24.08 -4.89 3.83
N ARG A 108 22.83 -4.42 3.82
CA ARG A 108 22.52 -2.99 3.71
C ARG A 108 22.86 -2.19 4.98
N TYR A 109 23.08 -2.88 6.10
CA TYR A 109 23.33 -2.31 7.42
C TYR A 109 24.80 -2.46 7.82
N ARG A 110 25.30 -1.60 8.71
CA ARG A 110 26.71 -1.62 9.16
C ARG A 110 27.02 -2.83 10.04
N HIS A 111 28.12 -3.50 9.76
CA HIS A 111 28.71 -4.52 10.63
C HIS A 111 29.86 -3.89 11.43
N ASN A 112 29.56 -3.35 12.63
CA ASN A 112 30.62 -2.86 13.52
C ASN A 112 31.20 -4.05 14.29
N ARG A 113 32.30 -4.63 13.77
CA ARG A 113 33.10 -5.58 14.53
C ARG A 113 33.82 -4.79 15.62
N ALA A 114 33.57 -5.09 16.89
CA ALA A 114 34.29 -4.50 18.00
C ALA A 114 35.72 -5.07 18.03
N THR A 115 36.55 -4.65 17.08
CA THR A 115 37.98 -4.94 17.04
C THR A 115 38.67 -3.69 16.51
N THR A 116 39.37 -3.02 17.41
CA THR A 116 40.38 -1.99 17.16
C THR A 116 41.23 -2.32 15.94
N SER A 117 41.06 -1.58 14.84
CA SER A 117 42.12 -1.33 13.85
C SER A 117 41.62 -0.31 12.83
N ASP A 118 42.35 0.80 12.81
CA ASP A 118 42.31 1.87 11.83
C ASP A 118 42.17 1.39 10.39
N SER A 119 41.35 2.11 9.62
CA SER A 119 41.50 2.26 8.17
C SER A 119 40.84 3.58 7.72
N GLN A 120 41.25 4.69 8.34
CA GLN A 120 41.31 5.98 7.65
C GLN A 120 42.79 6.40 7.61
N GLU A 121 43.19 6.94 6.44
CA GLU A 121 44.48 7.59 6.09
C GLU A 121 45.73 6.66 5.91
N ALA A 122 46.63 6.80 4.92
CA ALA A 122 46.93 7.89 3.98
C ALA A 122 47.93 7.45 2.86
N ASN A 123 47.84 8.04 1.66
CA ASN A 123 48.90 8.72 0.86
C ASN A 123 48.62 8.62 -0.67
N LYS A 124 48.68 9.67 -1.49
CA LYS A 124 49.05 11.09 -1.32
C LYS A 124 48.54 11.89 -2.55
N PRO A 125 48.47 13.23 -2.51
CA PRO A 125 47.93 14.12 -3.55
C PRO A 125 48.99 14.53 -4.58
N LYS A 126 48.54 15.13 -5.70
CA LYS A 126 49.28 16.14 -6.47
C LYS A 126 48.27 17.04 -7.19
N ASN A 127 48.15 18.27 -6.71
CA ASN A 127 47.84 19.42 -7.57
C ASN A 127 49.08 19.66 -8.44
N HIS A 128 48.90 19.77 -9.75
CA HIS A 128 49.14 21.03 -10.46
C HIS A 128 48.19 21.13 -11.65
#